data_AF-A0A382LJJ8-F1
#
_entry.id   AF-A0A382LJJ8-F1
#
_cell.length_a   1.000
_cell.length_b   1.000
_cell.length_c   1.000
_cell.angle_alpha   90.00
_cell.angle_beta   90.00
_cell.angle_gamma   90.00
#
_symmetry.space_group_name_H-M   'P 1'
#
loop_
_entity.id
_entity.type
_entity.pdbx_description
1 polymer ?
#
loop_
_entity_poly.entity_id
_entity_poly.type
_entity_poly.pdbx_seq_one_letter_code
_entity_poly.pdbx_strand_id
1 'polypeptide(L)'
;MENLRAGGLVLYKRRPARVKDVDAGAGRIEVETEGGGSQRVRPKDVVCLHPGPATLADLHTPDRVEDIDSVRDLLTTETDGVDLATLAEWLYGAPATGVPSPAAVWAAWEVVGEGLHFEGTPDRVRARSTEQVEAERERRQRAAAAAEAWEAFLERIHSGTCQPSDSEHLRDAEGLAEGRREDSRLLKALGRAESSQNAHALLLNIGWWTSSRVPYPARAGVPAG
;
A
#
# COMPACT_ATOMS: atom_id res chain seq x y z
N MET A 1 21.78 8.55 -19.53
CA MET A 1 22.24 7.25 -20.10
C MET A 1 23.57 6.78 -19.51
N GLU A 2 24.21 7.51 -18.59
CA GLU A 2 25.63 7.32 -18.28
C GLU A 2 26.00 6.18 -17.31
N ASN A 3 25.06 5.42 -16.74
CA ASN A 3 25.40 4.40 -15.72
C ASN A 3 24.79 3.00 -15.94
N LEU A 4 24.13 2.73 -17.07
CA LEU A 4 23.63 1.39 -17.37
C LEU A 4 24.78 0.49 -17.81
N ARG A 5 25.04 -0.56 -17.02
CA ARG A 5 26.04 -1.60 -17.29
C ARG A 5 25.40 -2.97 -17.14
N ALA A 6 25.92 -3.96 -17.86
CA ALA A 6 25.54 -5.35 -17.64
C ALA A 6 25.81 -5.74 -16.17
N GLY A 7 24.86 -6.42 -15.55
CA GLY A 7 24.85 -6.70 -14.12
C GLY A 7 24.35 -5.56 -13.23
N GLY A 8 24.01 -4.39 -13.78
CA GLY A 8 23.46 -3.27 -13.01
C GLY A 8 22.05 -3.57 -12.47
N LEU A 9 21.73 -2.99 -11.31
CA LEU A 9 20.40 -3.00 -10.71
C LEU A 9 19.60 -1.81 -11.23
N VAL A 10 18.42 -2.08 -11.76
CA VAL A 10 17.50 -1.07 -12.29
C VAL A 10 16.10 -1.27 -11.73
N LEU A 11 15.34 -0.18 -11.67
CA LEU A 11 13.92 -0.19 -11.38
C LEU A 11 13.15 -0.32 -12.70
N TYR A 12 12.36 -1.37 -12.85
CA TYR A 12 11.44 -1.58 -13.98
C TYR A 12 10.04 -1.87 -13.46
N LYS A 13 9.06 -1.05 -13.82
CA LYS A 13 7.67 -1.16 -13.31
C LYS A 13 7.58 -1.27 -11.78
N ARG A 14 8.38 -0.46 -11.07
CA ARG A 14 8.49 -0.42 -9.60
C ARG A 14 9.02 -1.71 -8.96
N ARG A 15 9.60 -2.61 -9.74
CA ARG A 15 10.23 -3.86 -9.29
C ARG A 15 11.73 -3.83 -9.60
N PRO A 16 12.56 -4.53 -8.82
CA PRO A 16 13.97 -4.63 -9.13
C PRO A 16 14.15 -5.52 -10.37
N ALA A 17 15.09 -5.13 -11.20
CA ALA A 17 15.49 -5.87 -12.38
C ALA A 17 17.00 -5.73 -12.57
N ARG A 18 17.60 -6.74 -13.19
CA ARG A 18 19.04 -6.76 -13.48
C ARG A 18 19.26 -6.58 -14.97
N VAL A 19 20.17 -5.70 -15.36
CA VAL A 19 20.55 -5.55 -16.77
C VAL A 19 21.33 -6.78 -17.21
N LYS A 20 20.80 -7.53 -18.19
CA LYS A 20 21.54 -8.62 -18.85
C LYS A 20 22.41 -8.08 -19.97
N ASP A 21 21.82 -7.20 -20.79
CA ASP A 21 22.47 -6.61 -21.95
C ASP A 21 22.05 -5.15 -22.11
N VAL A 22 23.04 -4.29 -22.35
CA VAL A 22 22.86 -2.85 -22.58
C VAL A 22 22.60 -2.52 -24.05
N ASP A 23 22.80 -3.46 -24.98
CA ASP A 23 22.49 -3.30 -26.40
C ASP A 23 21.83 -4.56 -26.98
N ALA A 24 20.58 -4.80 -26.55
CA ALA A 24 19.76 -5.92 -27.02
C ALA A 24 19.15 -5.68 -28.43
N GLY A 25 19.74 -4.77 -29.20
CA GLY A 25 19.31 -4.37 -30.54
C GLY A 25 18.13 -3.39 -30.57
N ALA A 26 18.01 -2.66 -31.68
CA ALA A 26 16.98 -1.66 -31.94
C ALA A 26 16.85 -0.59 -30.83
N GLY A 27 17.97 -0.23 -30.18
CA GLY A 27 18.02 0.77 -29.11
C GLY A 27 17.31 0.35 -27.83
N ARG A 28 17.27 -0.96 -27.54
CA ARG A 28 16.67 -1.54 -26.32
C ARG A 28 17.73 -2.20 -25.45
N ILE A 29 17.41 -2.34 -24.17
CA ILE A 29 18.18 -3.12 -23.21
C ILE A 29 17.42 -4.38 -22.85
N GLU A 30 18.14 -5.43 -22.48
CA GLU A 30 17.56 -6.64 -21.92
C GLU A 30 17.71 -6.64 -20.39
N VAL A 31 16.58 -6.81 -19.70
CA VAL A 31 16.54 -6.88 -18.24
C VAL A 31 15.96 -8.21 -17.78
N GLU A 32 16.54 -8.76 -16.72
CA GLU A 32 16.02 -9.88 -15.96
C GLU A 32 15.12 -9.38 -14.84
N THR A 33 13.96 -9.98 -14.67
CA THR A 33 13.05 -9.68 -13.56
C THR A 33 13.20 -10.72 -12.45
N GLU A 34 12.70 -10.42 -11.25
CA GLU A 34 12.72 -11.33 -10.08
C GLU A 34 12.14 -12.73 -10.38
N GLY A 35 11.20 -12.83 -11.31
CA GLY A 35 10.62 -14.11 -11.75
C GLY A 35 11.51 -14.93 -12.70
N GLY A 36 12.77 -14.54 -12.90
CA GLY A 36 13.72 -15.18 -13.82
C GLY A 36 13.45 -14.91 -15.31
N GLY A 37 12.38 -14.17 -15.62
CA GLY A 37 12.03 -13.79 -16.99
C GLY A 37 12.96 -12.70 -17.53
N SER A 38 13.15 -12.69 -18.85
CA SER A 38 13.91 -11.62 -19.53
C SER A 38 12.98 -10.77 -20.40
N GLN A 39 13.16 -9.45 -20.38
CA GLN A 39 12.35 -8.51 -21.15
C GLN A 39 13.23 -7.48 -21.87
N ARG A 40 12.87 -7.17 -23.12
CA ARG A 40 13.50 -6.10 -23.90
C ARG A 40 12.75 -4.79 -23.74
N VAL A 41 13.34 -3.85 -23.00
CA VAL A 41 12.73 -2.59 -22.60
C VAL A 41 13.49 -1.41 -23.19
N ARG A 42 12.85 -0.24 -23.30
CA ARG A 42 13.56 0.97 -23.75
C ARG A 42 14.35 1.53 -22.56
N PRO A 43 15.52 2.15 -22.78
CA PRO A 43 16.31 2.76 -21.70
C PRO A 43 15.54 3.74 -20.83
N LYS A 44 14.56 4.47 -21.40
CA LYS A 44 13.69 5.41 -20.67
C LYS A 44 12.66 4.75 -19.75
N ASP A 45 12.39 3.46 -19.94
CA ASP A 45 11.39 2.70 -19.18
C ASP A 45 12.01 2.09 -17.90
N VAL A 46 13.32 2.31 -17.68
CA VAL A 46 14.05 1.86 -16.50
C VAL A 46 14.76 3.03 -15.82
N VAL A 47 14.98 2.91 -14.52
CA VAL A 47 15.81 3.84 -13.74
C VAL A 47 16.98 3.07 -13.15
N CYS A 48 18.20 3.53 -13.34
CA CYS A 48 19.37 2.90 -12.76
C CYS A 48 19.40 3.16 -11.25
N LEU A 49 19.49 2.11 -10.44
CA LEU A 49 19.65 2.22 -8.99
C LEU A 49 21.11 1.99 -8.58
N HIS A 50 21.76 0.98 -9.16
CA HIS A 50 23.15 0.65 -8.83
C HIS A 50 23.90 0.10 -10.06
N PRO A 51 25.17 0.47 -10.30
CA PRO A 51 25.93 0.06 -11.49
C PRO A 51 26.24 -1.44 -11.58
N GLY A 52 26.14 -2.17 -10.46
CA GLY A 52 26.32 -3.63 -10.36
C GLY A 52 27.69 -4.04 -9.79
N PRO A 53 27.98 -5.35 -9.73
CA PRO A 53 27.11 -6.46 -10.13
C PRO A 53 26.02 -6.74 -9.10
N ALA A 54 24.77 -6.92 -9.55
CA ALA A 54 23.64 -7.30 -8.73
C ALA A 54 23.22 -8.74 -9.01
N THR A 55 22.74 -9.43 -7.97
CA THR A 55 22.04 -10.72 -8.07
C THR A 55 20.68 -10.51 -7.42
N LEU A 56 19.60 -10.69 -8.18
CA LEU A 56 18.24 -10.41 -7.68
C LEU A 56 17.85 -11.28 -6.48
N ALA A 57 18.34 -12.51 -6.44
CA ALA A 57 18.11 -13.43 -5.32
C ALA A 57 18.79 -12.96 -4.02
N ASP A 58 19.82 -12.10 -4.10
CA ASP A 58 20.61 -11.66 -2.96
C ASP A 58 20.19 -10.25 -2.47
N LEU A 59 19.08 -9.70 -2.98
CA LEU A 59 18.54 -8.38 -2.59
C LEU A 59 17.77 -8.47 -1.26
N HIS A 60 18.45 -8.93 -0.22
CA HIS A 60 17.92 -8.96 1.13
C HIS A 60 18.33 -7.69 1.89
N THR A 61 17.48 -7.25 2.82
CA THR A 61 17.83 -6.15 3.72
C THR A 61 19.10 -6.50 4.49
N PRO A 62 20.14 -5.64 4.46
CA PRO A 62 21.35 -5.86 5.23
C PRO A 62 21.07 -5.99 6.75
N ASP A 63 21.86 -6.80 7.45
CA ASP A 63 21.67 -7.06 8.89
C ASP A 63 21.81 -5.80 9.75
N ARG A 64 22.73 -4.91 9.37
CA ARG A 64 22.92 -3.62 10.02
C ARG A 64 21.96 -2.62 9.42
N VAL A 65 21.07 -2.09 10.25
CA VAL A 65 20.19 -0.97 9.89
C VAL A 65 20.29 0.08 10.99
N GLU A 66 20.65 1.30 10.61
CA GLU A 66 20.57 2.47 11.48
C GLU A 66 19.11 2.85 11.70
N ASP A 67 18.84 3.58 12.78
CA ASP A 67 17.48 4.02 13.08
C ASP A 67 16.94 4.97 11.99
N ILE A 68 15.82 4.58 11.36
CA ILE A 68 15.26 5.27 10.20
C ILE A 68 14.85 6.71 10.55
N ASP A 69 14.28 6.91 11.73
CA ASP A 69 13.86 8.22 12.20
C ASP A 69 15.09 9.13 12.42
N SER A 70 16.18 8.61 12.98
CA SER A 70 17.46 9.32 13.11
C SER A 70 18.05 9.74 11.75
N VAL A 71 18.01 8.85 10.74
CA VAL A 71 18.49 9.16 9.38
C VAL A 71 17.59 10.18 8.69
N ARG A 72 16.27 10.10 8.89
CA ARG A 72 15.32 11.11 8.41
C ARG A 72 15.59 12.49 9.02
N ASP A 73 15.84 12.55 10.32
CA ASP A 73 16.13 13.80 11.01
C ASP A 73 17.43 14.43 10.48
N LEU A 74 18.45 13.61 10.22
CA LEU A 74 19.67 14.05 9.53
C LEU A 74 19.35 14.62 8.14
N LEU A 75 18.60 13.89 7.31
CA LEU A 75 18.25 14.29 5.96
C LEU A 75 17.35 15.53 5.90
N THR A 76 16.63 15.86 6.97
CA THR A 76 15.82 17.09 7.06
C THR A 76 16.69 18.35 7.00
N THR A 77 17.98 18.25 7.36
CA THR A 77 18.93 19.36 7.23
C THR A 77 19.37 19.61 5.78
N GLU A 78 19.31 18.58 4.92
CA GLU A 78 19.62 18.66 3.49
C GLU A 78 18.38 19.01 2.67
N THR A 79 18.04 20.30 2.64
CA THR A 79 16.83 20.79 1.95
C THR A 79 16.74 20.43 0.46
N ASP A 80 17.88 20.22 -0.19
CA ASP A 80 17.92 19.79 -1.58
C ASP A 80 17.72 18.28 -1.77
N GLY A 81 17.76 17.48 -0.70
CA GLY A 81 17.72 16.02 -0.76
C GLY A 81 19.06 15.41 -1.19
N VAL A 82 19.14 14.09 -1.08
CA VAL A 82 20.34 13.29 -1.40
C VAL A 82 20.03 12.24 -2.47
N ASP A 83 21.05 11.70 -3.12
CA ASP A 83 20.86 10.53 -3.96
C ASP A 83 20.60 9.25 -3.13
N LEU A 84 20.06 8.23 -3.77
CA LEU A 84 19.71 6.97 -3.13
C LEU A 84 20.94 6.23 -2.57
N ALA A 85 22.11 6.39 -3.19
CA ALA A 85 23.33 5.76 -2.70
C ALA A 85 23.72 6.36 -1.34
N THR A 86 23.71 7.67 -1.21
CA THR A 86 23.96 8.38 0.05
C THR A 86 22.97 7.96 1.13
N LEU A 87 21.68 7.86 0.80
CA LEU A 87 20.68 7.36 1.74
C LEU A 87 20.97 5.92 2.18
N ALA A 88 21.39 5.05 1.24
CA ALA A 88 21.75 3.68 1.56
C ALA A 88 22.98 3.61 2.48
N GLU A 89 23.97 4.49 2.33
CA GLU A 89 25.11 4.59 3.25
C GLU A 89 24.66 5.01 4.64
N TRP A 90 23.71 5.94 4.75
CA TRP A 90 23.23 6.41 6.04
C TRP A 90 22.38 5.36 6.75
N LEU A 91 21.60 4.57 6.02
CA LEU A 91 20.76 3.52 6.58
C LEU A 91 21.52 2.23 6.91
N TYR A 92 22.49 1.83 6.07
CA TYR A 92 23.13 0.51 6.16
C TYR A 92 24.64 0.57 6.43
N GLY A 93 25.18 1.79 6.59
CA GLY A 93 26.58 2.06 6.84
C GLY A 93 27.39 2.23 5.55
N ALA A 94 28.46 3.02 5.66
CA ALA A 94 29.41 3.23 4.57
C ALA A 94 30.29 1.98 4.34
N PRO A 95 30.32 1.41 3.13
CA PRO A 95 31.17 0.26 2.83
C PRO A 95 32.62 0.68 2.59
N ALA A 96 33.56 -0.24 2.80
CA ALA A 96 34.98 0.00 2.54
C ALA A 96 35.31 0.33 1.07
N THR A 97 34.43 -0.05 0.14
CA THR A 97 34.55 0.18 -1.31
C THR A 97 34.05 1.56 -1.76
N GLY A 98 33.43 2.33 -0.87
CA GLY A 98 32.89 3.67 -1.17
C GLY A 98 31.62 3.70 -2.03
N VAL A 99 31.02 2.55 -2.33
CA VAL A 99 29.72 2.44 -3.02
C VAL A 99 28.88 1.38 -2.28
N PRO A 100 27.65 1.70 -1.83
CA PRO A 100 26.73 0.76 -1.20
C PRO A 100 26.50 -0.50 -2.00
N SER A 101 26.28 -1.63 -1.34
CA SER A 101 25.93 -2.86 -2.04
C SER A 101 24.58 -2.71 -2.79
N PRO A 102 24.34 -3.46 -3.88
CA PRO A 102 23.03 -3.46 -4.54
C PRO A 102 21.87 -3.78 -3.60
N ALA A 103 22.11 -4.64 -2.61
CA ALA A 103 21.15 -5.00 -1.58
C ALA A 103 20.80 -3.80 -0.67
N ALA A 104 21.80 -3.04 -0.21
CA ALA A 104 21.59 -1.82 0.58
C ALA A 104 20.85 -0.73 -0.23
N VAL A 105 21.21 -0.54 -1.50
CA VAL A 105 20.50 0.42 -2.38
C VAL A 105 19.05 0.01 -2.59
N TRP A 106 18.79 -1.29 -2.82
CA TRP A 106 17.44 -1.79 -2.98
C TRP A 106 16.62 -1.61 -1.70
N ALA A 107 17.17 -2.01 -0.55
CA ALA A 107 16.49 -1.89 0.74
C ALA A 107 16.19 -0.41 1.07
N ALA A 108 17.12 0.51 0.79
CA ALA A 108 16.87 1.95 0.94
C ALA A 108 15.70 2.41 0.04
N TRP A 109 15.64 1.92 -1.20
CA TRP A 109 14.54 2.24 -2.11
C TRP A 109 13.20 1.66 -1.64
N GLU A 110 13.20 0.51 -0.98
CA GLU A 110 11.99 -0.04 -0.36
C GLU A 110 11.48 0.85 0.77
N VAL A 111 12.37 1.39 1.61
CA VAL A 111 12.00 2.36 2.67
C VAL A 111 11.44 3.65 2.06
N VAL A 112 12.04 4.16 0.98
CA VAL A 112 11.49 5.31 0.23
C VAL A 112 10.13 4.98 -0.38
N GLY A 113 9.99 3.78 -0.96
CA GLY A 113 8.77 3.28 -1.57
C GLY A 113 7.61 3.07 -0.57
N GLU A 114 7.93 2.85 0.70
CA GLU A 114 6.96 2.82 1.80
C GLU A 114 6.27 4.18 1.98
N GLY A 115 6.96 5.28 1.63
CA GLY A 115 6.42 6.64 1.65
C GLY A 115 6.10 7.19 3.03
N LEU A 116 6.56 6.52 4.11
CA LEU A 116 6.34 6.96 5.48
C LEU A 116 7.35 8.03 5.90
N HIS A 117 8.65 7.76 5.74
CA HIS A 117 9.74 8.61 6.22
C HIS A 117 10.38 9.47 5.12
N PHE A 118 10.42 8.93 3.90
CA PHE A 118 11.11 9.56 2.76
C PHE A 118 10.20 9.63 1.54
N GLU A 119 10.53 10.54 0.62
CA GLU A 119 9.88 10.69 -0.67
C GLU A 119 10.86 11.16 -1.75
N GLY A 120 10.51 10.97 -3.03
CA GLY A 120 11.29 11.48 -4.16
C GLY A 120 11.64 10.43 -5.20
N THR A 121 12.75 10.66 -5.90
CA THR A 121 13.29 9.78 -6.95
C THR A 121 14.66 9.26 -6.53
N PRO A 122 15.20 8.21 -7.19
CA PRO A 122 16.53 7.69 -6.84
C PRO A 122 17.65 8.73 -6.90
N ASP A 123 17.53 9.75 -7.76
CA ASP A 123 18.51 10.83 -7.86
C ASP A 123 18.31 11.93 -6.80
N ARG A 124 17.14 11.97 -6.16
CA ARG A 124 16.74 13.04 -5.24
C ARG A 124 15.69 12.56 -4.25
N VAL A 125 16.16 12.01 -3.14
CA VAL A 125 15.37 11.59 -1.99
C VAL A 125 15.37 12.68 -0.92
N ARG A 126 14.20 12.95 -0.34
CA ARG A 126 14.00 13.93 0.73
C ARG A 126 13.34 13.29 1.94
N ALA A 127 13.65 13.82 3.11
CA ALA A 127 12.94 13.49 4.33
C ALA A 127 11.55 14.14 4.33
N ARG A 128 10.56 13.42 4.84
CA ARG A 128 9.26 13.97 5.22
C ARG A 128 9.40 14.60 6.61
N SER A 129 8.67 15.69 6.86
CA SER A 129 8.69 16.35 8.17
C SER A 129 8.05 15.46 9.24
N THR A 130 8.37 15.71 10.51
CA THR A 130 7.75 15.00 11.65
C THR A 130 6.23 15.06 11.59
N GLU A 131 5.65 16.22 11.26
CA GLU A 131 4.20 16.38 11.13
C GLU A 131 3.63 15.52 10.00
N GLN A 132 4.33 15.41 8.87
CA GLN A 132 3.92 14.57 7.75
C GLN A 132 3.99 13.08 8.11
N VAL A 133 5.01 12.67 8.86
CA VAL A 133 5.16 11.28 9.33
C VAL A 133 4.05 10.93 10.31
N GLU A 134 3.81 11.75 11.33
CA GLU A 134 2.77 11.52 12.34
C GLU A 134 1.37 11.49 11.72
N ALA A 135 1.05 12.44 10.83
CA ALA A 135 -0.23 12.44 10.12
C ALA A 135 -0.44 11.16 9.28
N GLU A 136 0.62 10.64 8.66
CA GLU A 136 0.57 9.39 7.90
C GLU A 136 0.44 8.17 8.82
N ARG A 137 1.14 8.14 9.97
CA ARG A 137 0.99 7.09 10.99
C ARG A 137 -0.45 7.04 11.51
N GLU A 138 -1.01 8.18 11.90
CA GLU A 138 -2.40 8.28 12.36
C GLU A 138 -3.39 7.86 11.27
N ARG A 139 -3.15 8.23 10.01
CA ARG A 139 -4.00 7.82 8.89
C ARG A 139 -3.98 6.31 8.70
N ARG A 140 -2.80 5.69 8.73
CA ARG A 140 -2.65 4.22 8.62
C ARG A 140 -3.26 3.50 9.80
N GLN A 141 -3.05 3.99 11.03
CA GLN A 141 -3.64 3.42 12.24
C GLN A 141 -5.17 3.49 12.22
N ARG A 142 -5.75 4.63 11.84
CA ARG A 142 -7.21 4.76 11.69
C ARG A 142 -7.77 3.83 10.62
N ALA A 143 -7.07 3.68 9.49
CA ALA A 143 -7.48 2.76 8.44
C ALA A 143 -7.41 1.29 8.90
N ALA A 144 -6.35 0.90 9.61
CA ALA A 144 -6.19 -0.44 10.17
C ALA A 144 -7.27 -0.73 11.22
N ALA A 145 -7.48 0.17 12.19
CA ALA A 145 -8.51 0.02 13.22
C ALA A 145 -9.92 -0.06 12.61
N ALA A 146 -10.20 0.71 11.55
CA ALA A 146 -11.48 0.62 10.84
C ALA A 146 -11.64 -0.70 10.07
N ALA A 147 -10.55 -1.26 9.53
CA ALA A 147 -10.58 -2.58 8.88
C ALA A 147 -10.79 -3.70 9.91
N GLU A 148 -10.08 -3.68 11.03
CA GLU A 148 -10.25 -4.64 12.13
C GLU A 148 -11.67 -4.58 12.73
N ALA A 149 -12.18 -3.37 12.97
CA ALA A 149 -13.55 -3.18 13.44
C ALA A 149 -14.59 -3.73 12.44
N TRP A 150 -14.34 -3.54 11.14
CA TRP A 150 -15.19 -4.06 10.08
C TRP A 150 -15.15 -5.60 10.01
N GLU A 151 -13.98 -6.22 10.12
CA GLU A 151 -13.84 -7.68 10.14
C GLU A 151 -14.52 -8.28 11.38
N ALA A 152 -14.27 -7.74 12.56
CA ALA A 152 -14.92 -8.17 13.80
C ALA A 152 -16.44 -8.01 13.74
N PHE A 153 -16.93 -6.94 13.10
CA PHE A 153 -18.35 -6.75 12.84
C PHE A 153 -18.90 -7.83 11.91
N LEU A 154 -18.23 -8.13 10.80
CA LEU A 154 -18.65 -9.20 9.90
C LEU A 154 -18.71 -10.55 10.62
N GLU A 155 -17.72 -10.89 11.44
CA GLU A 155 -17.73 -12.14 12.24
C GLU A 155 -18.94 -12.21 13.18
N ARG A 156 -19.27 -11.11 13.88
CA ARG A 156 -20.48 -11.04 14.73
C ARG A 156 -21.75 -11.26 13.91
N ILE A 157 -21.88 -10.60 12.77
CA ILE A 157 -23.04 -10.76 11.89
C ILE A 157 -23.16 -12.20 11.36
N HIS A 158 -22.05 -12.85 11.03
CA HIS A 158 -22.06 -14.27 10.66
C HIS A 158 -22.52 -15.18 11.82
N SER A 159 -22.19 -14.83 13.06
CA SER A 159 -22.70 -15.51 14.26
C SER A 159 -24.16 -15.19 14.60
N GLY A 160 -24.81 -14.29 13.86
CA GLY A 160 -26.19 -13.86 14.09
C GLY A 160 -26.35 -12.88 15.25
N THR A 161 -25.28 -12.19 15.65
CA THR A 161 -25.32 -11.19 16.72
C THR A 161 -24.92 -9.81 16.22
N CYS A 162 -25.36 -8.76 16.91
CA CYS A 162 -24.94 -7.39 16.65
C CYS A 162 -24.84 -6.61 17.97
N GLN A 163 -24.03 -5.56 17.98
CA GLN A 163 -23.87 -4.66 19.13
C GLN A 163 -24.34 -3.23 18.78
N PRO A 164 -24.69 -2.40 19.78
CA PRO A 164 -25.08 -1.00 19.54
C PRO A 164 -24.03 -0.17 18.80
N SER A 165 -22.74 -0.49 19.01
CA SER A 165 -21.61 0.13 18.31
C SER A 165 -21.62 -0.12 16.81
N ASP A 166 -22.30 -1.18 16.35
CA ASP A 166 -22.38 -1.56 14.94
C ASP A 166 -23.41 -0.73 14.14
N SER A 167 -24.13 0.17 14.83
CA SER A 167 -25.19 1.00 14.23
C SER A 167 -24.75 1.73 12.96
N GLU A 168 -23.53 2.27 12.92
CA GLU A 168 -23.00 2.96 11.74
C GLU A 168 -22.82 2.02 10.54
N HIS A 169 -22.39 0.78 10.80
CA HIS A 169 -22.21 -0.26 9.79
C HIS A 169 -23.53 -0.86 9.30
N LEU A 170 -24.62 -0.70 10.06
CA LEU A 170 -25.95 -1.19 9.70
C LEU A 170 -26.80 -0.16 8.96
N ARG A 171 -26.41 1.13 8.97
CA ARG A 171 -27.20 2.19 8.33
C ARG A 171 -27.51 1.85 6.87
N ASP A 172 -26.50 1.39 6.12
CA ASP A 172 -26.66 1.04 4.70
C ASP A 172 -27.76 0.00 4.47
N ALA A 173 -27.73 -1.10 5.24
CA ALA A 173 -28.74 -2.15 5.24
C ALA A 173 -30.12 -1.63 5.68
N GLU A 174 -30.21 -0.75 6.68
CA GLU A 174 -31.49 -0.12 7.06
C GLU A 174 -32.06 0.71 5.91
N GLY A 175 -31.22 1.52 5.25
CA GLY A 175 -31.62 2.34 4.10
C GLY A 175 -32.11 1.48 2.93
N LEU A 176 -31.44 0.37 2.65
CA LEU A 176 -31.87 -0.57 1.61
C LEU A 176 -33.17 -1.30 2.00
N ALA A 177 -33.32 -1.68 3.27
CA ALA A 177 -34.53 -2.31 3.80
C ALA A 177 -35.75 -1.37 3.69
N GLU A 178 -35.57 -0.07 3.95
CA GLU A 178 -36.62 0.97 3.85
C GLU A 178 -36.85 1.46 2.42
N GLY A 179 -35.99 1.09 1.46
CA GLY A 179 -36.06 1.57 0.07
C GLY A 179 -35.54 3.01 -0.11
N ARG A 180 -34.79 3.54 0.85
CA ARG A 180 -34.10 4.84 0.75
C ARG A 180 -32.77 4.76 0.01
N ARG A 181 -32.26 3.54 -0.19
CA ARG A 181 -31.04 3.22 -0.93
C ARG A 181 -31.24 1.97 -1.78
N GLU A 182 -30.38 1.81 -2.77
CA GLU A 182 -30.34 0.66 -3.68
C GLU A 182 -29.12 -0.24 -3.45
N ASP A 183 -28.14 0.21 -2.65
CA ASP A 183 -26.88 -0.47 -2.37
C ASP A 183 -26.68 -0.74 -0.86
N SER A 184 -25.89 -1.78 -0.56
CA SER A 184 -25.41 -2.07 0.78
C SER A 184 -24.06 -2.78 0.74
N ARG A 185 -23.05 -2.08 1.24
CA ARG A 185 -21.70 -2.63 1.48
C ARG A 185 -21.77 -3.87 2.37
N LEU A 186 -22.64 -3.88 3.38
CA LEU A 186 -22.82 -5.03 4.26
C LEU A 186 -23.32 -6.26 3.51
N LEU A 187 -24.42 -6.16 2.75
CA LEU A 187 -24.95 -7.31 2.01
C LEU A 187 -23.96 -7.82 0.96
N LYS A 188 -23.27 -6.90 0.27
CA LYS A 188 -22.21 -7.24 -0.67
C LYS A 188 -21.06 -7.98 0.01
N ALA A 189 -20.62 -7.52 1.18
CA ALA A 189 -19.57 -8.19 1.96
C ALA A 189 -20.00 -9.57 2.48
N LEU A 190 -21.29 -9.77 2.75
CA LEU A 190 -21.86 -11.07 3.12
C LEU A 190 -22.15 -11.98 1.92
N GLY A 191 -21.85 -11.55 0.68
CA GLY A 191 -22.16 -12.31 -0.54
C GLY A 191 -23.65 -12.49 -0.80
N ARG A 192 -24.50 -11.63 -0.23
CA ARG A 192 -25.97 -11.66 -0.40
C ARG A 192 -26.39 -10.67 -1.47
N ALA A 193 -27.46 -10.98 -2.19
CA ALA A 193 -28.02 -10.04 -3.16
C ALA A 193 -28.53 -8.77 -2.46
N GLU A 194 -28.18 -7.60 -3.00
CA GLU A 194 -28.56 -6.28 -2.50
C GLU A 194 -30.05 -6.02 -2.82
N SER A 195 -30.94 -6.60 -2.01
CA SER A 195 -32.39 -6.37 -2.10
C SER A 195 -32.96 -5.93 -0.76
N SER A 196 -34.04 -5.15 -0.80
CA SER A 196 -34.73 -4.68 0.42
C SER A 196 -35.25 -5.84 1.27
N GLN A 197 -35.60 -6.98 0.67
CA GLN A 197 -36.01 -8.20 1.37
C GLN A 197 -34.84 -8.84 2.11
N ASN A 198 -33.67 -8.98 1.45
CA ASN A 198 -32.48 -9.55 2.09
C ASN A 198 -31.94 -8.64 3.20
N ALA A 199 -32.00 -7.32 3.01
CA ALA A 199 -31.66 -6.34 4.03
C ALA A 199 -32.58 -6.48 5.26
N HIS A 200 -33.90 -6.50 5.05
CA HIS A 200 -34.86 -6.67 6.14
C HIS A 200 -34.68 -8.01 6.86
N ALA A 201 -34.52 -9.11 6.12
CA ALA A 201 -34.29 -10.43 6.72
C ALA A 201 -32.99 -10.48 7.53
N LEU A 202 -31.91 -9.85 7.05
CA LEU A 202 -30.67 -9.73 7.79
C LEU A 202 -30.88 -8.98 9.12
N LEU A 203 -31.53 -7.82 9.09
CA LEU A 203 -31.76 -6.98 10.28
C LEU A 203 -32.63 -7.68 11.34
N LEU A 204 -33.60 -8.50 10.91
CA LEU A 204 -34.38 -9.35 11.81
C LEU A 204 -33.53 -10.50 12.40
N ASN A 205 -32.75 -11.18 11.56
CA ASN A 205 -31.97 -12.35 11.97
C ASN A 205 -30.88 -12.01 12.99
N ILE A 206 -30.28 -10.83 12.90
CA ILE A 206 -29.26 -10.35 13.85
C ILE A 206 -29.88 -9.73 15.12
N GLY A 207 -31.22 -9.62 15.19
CA GLY A 207 -31.93 -9.02 16.31
C GLY A 207 -31.85 -7.49 16.38
N TRP A 208 -31.36 -6.82 15.33
CA TRP A 208 -31.29 -5.35 15.27
C TRP A 208 -32.66 -4.72 15.08
N TRP A 209 -33.50 -5.33 14.24
CA TRP A 209 -34.90 -4.98 14.09
C TRP A 209 -35.79 -6.05 14.71
N THR A 210 -36.91 -5.60 15.26
CA THR A 210 -38.00 -6.46 15.68
C THR A 210 -39.05 -6.57 14.59
N SER A 211 -39.91 -7.59 14.66
CA SER A 211 -41.04 -7.78 13.74
C SER A 211 -42.05 -6.62 13.73
N SER A 212 -41.99 -5.73 14.72
CA SER A 212 -42.78 -4.50 14.77
C SER A 212 -42.30 -3.41 13.81
N ARG A 213 -41.06 -3.48 13.30
CA ARG A 213 -40.55 -2.52 12.32
C ARG A 213 -40.89 -2.97 10.91
N VAL A 214 -41.96 -2.40 10.37
CA VAL A 214 -42.49 -2.75 9.04
C VAL A 214 -42.00 -1.73 8.01
N PRO A 215 -41.10 -2.08 7.06
CA PRO A 215 -40.53 -1.13 6.12
C PRO A 215 -41.43 -0.78 4.92
N TYR A 216 -42.57 -1.46 4.74
CA TYR A 216 -43.45 -1.28 3.57
C TYR A 216 -44.01 0.15 3.41
N PRO A 217 -44.46 0.85 4.49
CA PRO A 217 -44.91 2.23 4.37
C PRO A 217 -43.81 3.17 3.86
N ALA A 218 -42.59 3.00 4.34
CA ALA A 218 -41.43 3.80 3.89
C ALA A 218 -41.12 3.55 2.41
N ARG A 219 -41.15 2.28 1.95
CA ARG A 219 -40.98 1.93 0.53
C ARG A 219 -42.05 2.55 -0.37
N ALA A 220 -43.27 2.72 0.16
CA ALA A 220 -44.40 3.33 -0.54
C ALA A 220 -44.42 4.87 -0.46
N GLY A 221 -43.44 5.50 0.22
CA GLY A 221 -43.38 6.94 0.40
C GLY A 221 -44.41 7.49 1.40
N VAL A 222 -44.99 6.65 2.26
CA VAL A 222 -45.95 7.05 3.29
C VAL A 222 -45.20 7.34 4.59
N PRO A 223 -45.27 8.55 5.16
CA PRO A 223 -44.59 8.87 6.41
C PRO A 223 -45.13 8.02 7.57
N ALA A 224 -44.23 7.58 8.46
CA ALA A 224 -44.62 6.91 9.69
C ALA A 224 -45.34 7.91 10.59
N GLY A 225 -46.63 7.67 10.85
CA GLY A 225 -47.45 8.43 11.80
C GLY A 225 -47.15 8.05 13.24
#